data_AF-A0A1G2FYL4-F1
#
_entry.id   AF-A0A1G2FYL4-F1
#
_cell.length_a   1.000
_cell.length_b   1.000
_cell.length_c   1.000
_cell.angle_alpha   90.00
_cell.angle_beta   90.00
_cell.angle_gamma   90.00
#
_symmetry.space_group_name_H-M   'P 1'
#
loop_
_entity.id
_entity.type
_entity.pdbx_description
1 polymer ?
#
loop_
_entity_poly.entity_id
_entity_poly.type
_entity_poly.pdbx_seq_one_letter_code
_entity_poly.pdbx_strand_id
1 'polypeptide(L)'
;MMMKDKEVKFNNGWCFAIVNGRLAEIYFKKNYGIYAHGYIERKEFDKREQKMIDADIRKYRFSYRKGCYFDKILKTRHKATVFQKVFPASKKLRRLL
;
A
#
# COMPACT_ATOMS: atom_id res chain seq x y z
N MET A 1 13.78 -22.35 -10.17
CA MET A 1 12.57 -21.86 -10.87
C MET A 1 12.29 -20.43 -10.42
N MET A 2 12.80 -19.43 -11.14
CA MET A 2 12.49 -18.02 -10.87
C MET A 2 11.03 -17.78 -11.28
N MET A 3 10.17 -17.48 -10.32
CA MET A 3 8.84 -16.96 -10.62
C MET A 3 9.05 -15.63 -11.36
N LYS A 4 8.66 -15.55 -12.63
CA LYS A 4 8.60 -14.28 -13.35
C LYS A 4 7.68 -13.37 -12.54
N ASP A 5 8.24 -12.33 -11.93
CA ASP A 5 7.47 -11.27 -11.28
C ASP A 5 6.54 -10.68 -12.34
N LYS A 6 5.27 -11.09 -12.32
CA LYS A 6 4.22 -10.38 -13.07
C LYS A 6 4.20 -8.98 -12.47
N GLU A 7 4.74 -8.02 -13.21
CA GLU A 7 4.80 -6.62 -12.81
C GLU A 7 3.37 -6.09 -12.71
N VAL A 8 2.80 -6.14 -11.50
CA VAL A 8 1.47 -5.60 -11.24
C VAL A 8 1.56 -4.09 -11.36
N LYS A 9 1.04 -3.54 -12.46
CA LYS A 9 0.97 -2.10 -12.69
C LYS A 9 -0.19 -1.52 -11.89
N PHE A 10 0.12 -0.80 -10.82
CA PHE A 10 -0.86 -0.07 -10.04
C PHE A 10 -1.10 1.33 -10.64
N ASN A 11 -2.33 1.83 -10.56
CA ASN A 11 -2.59 3.25 -10.75
C ASN A 11 -2.22 4.03 -9.48
N ASN A 12 -2.02 5.35 -9.59
CA ASN A 12 -1.85 6.20 -8.41
C ASN A 12 -3.20 6.33 -7.70
N GLY A 13 -3.25 6.08 -6.39
CA GLY A 13 -4.47 6.28 -5.64
C GLY A 13 -4.43 5.72 -4.23
N TRP A 14 -5.37 6.21 -3.42
CA TRP A 14 -5.68 5.66 -2.11
C TRP A 14 -6.78 4.62 -2.22
N CYS A 15 -6.72 3.61 -1.38
CA CYS A 15 -7.71 2.54 -1.30
C CYS A 15 -7.73 1.95 0.11
N PHE A 16 -8.86 1.39 0.52
CA PHE A 16 -8.98 0.75 1.82
C PHE A 16 -8.52 -0.70 1.78
N ALA A 17 -7.89 -1.16 2.86
CA ALA A 17 -7.42 -2.52 2.95
C ALA A 17 -7.41 -3.01 4.41
N ILE A 18 -7.32 -4.33 4.57
CA ILE A 18 -6.94 -4.91 5.86
C ILE A 18 -5.44 -5.17 5.86
N VAL A 19 -4.71 -4.51 6.74
CA VAL A 19 -3.27 -4.75 6.95
C VAL A 19 -3.06 -5.29 8.35
N ASN A 20 -2.47 -6.49 8.47
CA ASN A 20 -2.26 -7.15 9.76
C ASN A 20 -3.54 -7.30 10.61
N GLY A 21 -4.69 -7.49 9.95
CA GLY A 21 -5.99 -7.66 10.62
C GLY A 21 -6.68 -6.35 11.03
N ARG A 22 -6.10 -5.19 10.72
CA ARG A 22 -6.68 -3.87 11.02
C ARG A 22 -7.03 -3.11 9.75
N LEU A 23 -8.06 -2.26 9.82
CA LEU A 23 -8.42 -1.37 8.72
C LEU A 23 -7.30 -0.34 8.51
N ALA A 24 -6.89 -0.17 7.26
CA ALA A 24 -5.87 0.77 6.86
C ALA A 24 -6.21 1.41 5.51
N GLU A 25 -5.78 2.64 5.31
CA GLU A 25 -5.69 3.25 4.00
C GLU A 25 -4.32 2.91 3.40
N ILE A 26 -4.29 2.47 2.15
CA ILE A 26 -3.06 2.14 1.42
C ILE A 26 -2.90 3.08 0.25
N TYR A 27 -1.69 3.63 0.11
CA TYR A 27 -1.33 4.40 -1.08
C TYR A 27 -0.60 3.51 -2.09
N PHE A 28 -1.21 3.37 -3.27
CA PHE A 28 -0.59 2.77 -4.43
C PHE A 28 0.07 3.86 -5.29
N LYS A 29 1.33 3.65 -5.62
CA LYS A 29 2.08 4.52 -6.53
C LYS A 29 2.38 3.76 -7.81
N LYS A 30 1.97 4.33 -8.94
CA LYS A 30 2.25 3.84 -10.28
C LYS A 30 3.76 3.64 -10.47
N ASN A 31 4.13 2.46 -10.98
CA ASN A 31 5.51 1.99 -11.17
C ASN A 31 6.29 1.64 -9.88
N TYR A 32 5.72 1.82 -8.69
CA TYR A 32 6.40 1.58 -7.40
C TYR A 32 5.60 0.65 -6.47
N GLY A 33 4.36 0.32 -6.81
CA GLY A 33 3.52 -0.56 -5.99
C GLY A 33 3.02 0.11 -4.72
N ILE A 34 3.00 -0.66 -3.62
CA ILE A 34 2.53 -0.15 -2.33
C ILE A 34 3.61 0.75 -1.73
N TYR A 35 3.26 2.01 -1.50
CA TYR A 35 4.16 2.99 -0.94
C TYR A 35 4.06 3.04 0.59
N ALA A 36 2.85 3.22 1.10
CA ALA A 36 2.60 3.39 2.53
C ALA A 36 1.20 2.88 2.90
N HIS A 37 1.00 2.67 4.19
CA HIS A 37 -0.34 2.51 4.77
C HIS A 37 -0.44 3.30 6.07
N GLY A 38 -1.66 3.72 6.40
CA GLY A 38 -2.00 4.30 7.70
C GLY A 38 -3.18 3.55 8.30
N TYR A 39 -3.13 3.22 9.59
CA TYR A 39 -4.28 2.65 10.29
C TYR A 39 -5.32 3.74 10.55
N ILE A 40 -6.59 3.40 10.33
CA ILE A 40 -7.73 4.32 10.40
C ILE A 40 -8.87 3.64 11.16
N GLU A 41 -9.83 4.43 11.66
CA GLU A 41 -11.02 3.90 12.32
C GLU A 41 -12.26 4.02 11.43
N ARG A 42 -13.02 2.93 11.30
CA ARG A 42 -14.21 2.90 10.42
C ARG A 42 -15.25 3.99 10.75
N LYS A 43 -15.31 4.42 12.01
CA LYS A 43 -16.25 5.45 12.50
C LYS A 43 -15.94 6.86 11.97
N GLU A 44 -14.74 7.08 11.42
CA GLU A 44 -14.32 8.36 10.85
C GLU A 44 -14.94 8.63 9.47
N PHE A 45 -15.62 7.62 8.89
CA PHE A 45 -16.11 7.64 7.51
C PHE A 45 -17.64 7.64 7.44
N ASP A 46 -18.16 8.30 6.42
CA ASP A 46 -19.59 8.39 6.18
C ASP A 46 -20.19 7.06 5.67
N LYS A 47 -21.52 7.01 5.51
CA LYS A 47 -22.23 5.79 5.05
C LYS A 47 -21.81 5.35 3.65
N ARG A 48 -21.42 6.29 2.77
CA ARG A 48 -21.01 6.00 1.40
C ARG A 48 -19.60 5.41 1.38
N GLU A 49 -18.68 6.04 2.09
CA GLU A 49 -17.30 5.60 2.25
C GLU A 49 -17.23 4.26 2.96
N GLN A 50 -18.08 4.01 3.96
CA GLN A 50 -18.17 2.69 4.58
C GLN A 50 -18.53 1.56 3.59
N LYS A 51 -19.39 1.84 2.59
CA LYS A 51 -19.66 0.86 1.52
C LYS A 51 -18.44 0.66 0.62
N MET A 52 -17.66 1.72 0.37
CA MET A 52 -16.41 1.63 -0.38
C MET A 52 -15.36 0.81 0.39
N ILE A 53 -15.23 1.05 1.70
CA ILE A 53 -14.41 0.24 2.61
C ILE A 53 -14.79 -1.23 2.47
N ASP A 54 -16.08 -1.58 2.56
CA ASP A 54 -16.53 -2.97 2.45
C ASP A 54 -16.20 -3.61 1.09
N ALA A 55 -16.31 -2.85 0.01
CA ALA A 55 -15.96 -3.32 -1.34
C ALA A 55 -14.44 -3.57 -1.48
N ASP A 56 -13.62 -2.68 -0.91
CA ASP A 56 -12.17 -2.70 -1.05
C ASP A 56 -11.51 -3.74 -0.13
N ILE A 57 -11.93 -3.85 1.14
CA ILE A 57 -11.35 -4.83 2.10
C ILE A 57 -11.61 -6.30 1.73
N ARG A 58 -12.55 -6.55 0.81
CA ARG A 58 -12.78 -7.87 0.20
C ARG A 58 -11.67 -8.22 -0.79
N LYS A 59 -11.12 -7.23 -1.48
CA LYS A 59 -10.08 -7.38 -2.51
C LYS A 59 -8.69 -7.27 -1.91
N TYR A 60 -8.50 -6.36 -0.95
CA TYR A 60 -7.19 -5.95 -0.47
C TYR A 60 -6.95 -6.39 0.97
N ARG A 61 -6.22 -7.50 1.12
CA ARG A 61 -5.83 -8.04 2.43
C ARG A 61 -4.34 -8.33 2.45
N PHE A 62 -3.62 -7.60 3.30
CA PHE A 62 -2.18 -7.67 3.39
C PHE A 62 -1.69 -8.07 4.78
N SER A 63 -0.50 -8.66 4.78
CA SER A 63 0.36 -8.75 5.96
C SER A 63 1.56 -7.87 5.72
N TYR A 64 1.99 -7.09 6.70
CA TYR A 64 3.15 -6.22 6.59
C TYR A 64 4.17 -6.56 7.67
N ARG A 65 5.40 -6.89 7.24
CA ARG A 65 6.53 -7.18 8.14
C ARG A 65 7.85 -6.79 7.48
N LYS A 66 8.72 -6.10 8.23
CA LYS A 66 10.08 -5.71 7.80
C LYS A 66 10.12 -5.04 6.40
N GLY A 67 9.19 -4.12 6.14
CA GLY A 67 9.16 -3.40 4.85
C GLY A 67 8.59 -4.19 3.68
N CYS A 68 7.96 -5.35 3.91
CA CYS A 68 7.36 -6.17 2.87
C CYS A 68 5.88 -6.38 3.15
N TYR A 69 5.05 -6.13 2.13
CA TYR A 69 3.65 -6.51 2.08
C TYR A 69 3.52 -7.90 1.45
N PHE A 70 2.69 -8.74 2.03
CA PHE A 70 2.24 -10.00 1.46
C PHE A 70 0.75 -9.91 1.20
N ASP A 71 0.36 -9.98 -0.07
CA ASP A 71 -1.05 -10.07 -0.49
C ASP A 71 -1.58 -11.46 -0.14
N LYS A 72 -2.56 -11.51 0.76
CA LYS A 72 -3.15 -12.77 1.23
C LYS A 72 -4.11 -13.38 0.21
N ILE A 73 -4.62 -12.59 -0.73
CA ILE A 73 -5.57 -12.99 -1.77
C ILE A 73 -4.79 -13.49 -2.99
N LEU A 74 -3.91 -12.66 -3.55
CA LEU A 74 -3.12 -13.00 -4.74
C LEU A 74 -1.88 -13.86 -4.45
N LYS A 75 -1.54 -14.03 -3.16
CA LYS A 75 -0.35 -14.77 -2.68
C LYS A 75 0.97 -14.21 -3.22
N THR A 76 1.01 -12.90 -3.49
CA THR A 76 2.19 -12.19 -4.00
C THR A 76 2.88 -11.37 -2.91
N ARG A 77 4.17 -11.09 -3.09
CA ARG A 77 4.95 -10.22 -2.20
C ARG A 77 5.26 -8.90 -2.89
N HIS A 78 5.12 -7.81 -2.16
CA HIS A 78 5.42 -6.47 -2.61
C HIS A 78 6.37 -5.82 -1.60
N LYS A 79 7.59 -5.47 -2.05
CA LYS A 79 8.51 -4.70 -1.20
C LYS A 79 7.99 -3.26 -1.12
N ALA A 80 7.86 -2.72 0.09
CA ALA A 80 7.50 -1.33 0.27
C ALA A 80 8.55 -0.45 -0.42
N THR A 81 8.09 0.51 -1.20
CA THR A 81 9.02 1.38 -1.90
C THR A 81 9.68 2.34 -0.92
N VAL A 82 11.01 2.48 -1.05
CA VAL A 82 11.81 3.39 -0.25
C VAL A 82 11.55 4.83 -0.70
N PHE A 83 11.26 5.73 0.24
CA PHE A 83 11.00 7.17 0.01
C PHE A 83 11.97 7.82 -0.99
N GLN A 84 13.26 7.52 -0.86
CA GLN A 84 14.34 8.08 -1.69
C GLN A 84 14.24 7.68 -3.17
N LYS A 85 13.62 6.55 -3.49
CA LYS A 85 13.36 6.13 -4.88
C LYS A 85 12.19 6.89 -5.49
N VAL A 86 11.22 7.32 -4.67
CA VAL A 86 10.03 8.04 -5.11
C VAL A 86 10.31 9.54 -5.25
N PHE A 87 11.13 10.10 -4.34
CA PHE A 87 11.46 11.52 -4.31
C PHE A 87 12.98 11.75 -4.37
N PRO A 88 13.63 11.56 -5.53
CA PRO A 88 15.07 11.70 -5.66
C PRO A 88 15.58 13.12 -5.35
N ALA A 89 14.75 14.17 -5.57
CA ALA A 89 15.10 15.56 -5.28
C ALA A 89 15.32 15.84 -3.77
N SER A 90 14.69 15.06 -2.88
CA SER A 90 14.82 15.21 -1.43
C SER A 90 16.20 14.81 -0.88
N LYS A 91 17.02 14.08 -1.66
CA LYS A 91 18.40 13.73 -1.27
C LYS A 91 19.29 14.96 -1.09
N LYS A 92 19.02 16.05 -1.81
CA LYS A 92 19.84 17.28 -1.75
C LYS A 92 19.65 18.04 -0.43
N LEU A 93 18.47 17.95 0.20
CA LEU A 93 18.15 18.75 1.39
C LEU A 93 18.86 18.25 2.67
N ARG A 94 19.20 16.95 2.74
CA ARG A 94 19.94 16.37 3.89
C ARG A 94 21.45 16.61 3.88
N ARG A 95 22.00 17.23 2.83
CA ARG A 95 23.43 17.59 2.75
C ARG A 95 23.70 19.04 3.16
N LEU A 96 22.66 19.79 3.53
CA LEU A 96 22.72 21.23 3.85
C LEU A 96 22.28 21.55 5.29
N LEU A 97 22.07 20.52 6.13
CA LEU A 97 21.89 20.58 7.57
C LEU A 97 22.98 19.72 8.22
#